data_AF-A0A150UU06-F1
#
_entry.id   AF-A0A150UU06-F1
#
_cell.length_a   1.000
_cell.length_b   1.000
_cell.length_c   1.000
_cell.angle_alpha   90.00
_cell.angle_beta   90.00
_cell.angle_gamma   90.00
#
_symmetry.space_group_name_H-M   'P 1'
#
loop_
_entity.id
_entity.type
_entity.pdbx_description
1 polymer ?
#
loop_
_entity_poly.entity_id
_entity_poly.type
_entity_poly.pdbx_seq_one_letter_code
_entity_poly.pdbx_strand_id
1 'polypeptide(L)'
;ERAIKIMKEDPNDIWIGVKDTKTGKFIAGSNWKVYLNGNISVSGEDEIPKWLEGEELAASEKLIREMVASRAKNMPGPYIYLHICFTDAKYRRRGAGGMMIQWGCDLADQLFLPGYIEASKEGNLLYKKFGFYD
;
A
#
# COMPACT_ATOMS: atom_id res chain seq x y z
N GLU A 1 -15.20 -8.61 -3.66
CA GLU A 1 -14.92 -9.48 -4.82
C GLU A 1 -13.74 -8.99 -5.67
N ARG A 2 -13.70 -7.71 -6.09
CA ARG A 2 -12.58 -7.15 -6.89
C ARG A 2 -11.19 -7.31 -6.26
N ALA A 3 -10.99 -6.91 -5.00
CA ALA A 3 -9.68 -7.05 -4.34
C ALA A 3 -9.18 -8.51 -4.28
N ILE A 4 -10.09 -9.46 -4.05
CA ILE A 4 -9.76 -10.90 -4.05
C ILE A 4 -9.41 -11.38 -5.47
N LYS A 5 -10.07 -10.84 -6.49
CA LYS A 5 -9.76 -11.13 -7.90
C LYS A 5 -8.36 -10.63 -8.25
N ILE A 6 -8.05 -9.37 -7.95
CA ILE A 6 -6.73 -8.76 -8.19
C ILE A 6 -5.64 -9.57 -7.49
N MET A 7 -5.80 -9.86 -6.19
CA MET A 7 -4.86 -10.68 -5.42
C MET A 7 -4.60 -12.07 -6.03
N LYS A 8 -5.55 -12.63 -6.79
CA LYS A 8 -5.38 -13.94 -7.45
C LYS A 8 -4.76 -13.85 -8.84
N GLU A 9 -4.99 -12.75 -9.54
CA GLU A 9 -4.65 -12.59 -10.96
C GLU A 9 -3.38 -11.78 -11.18
N ASP A 10 -3.09 -10.82 -10.30
CA ASP A 10 -1.92 -9.95 -10.39
C ASP A 10 -0.79 -10.48 -9.49
N PRO A 11 0.28 -11.04 -10.06
CA PRO A 11 1.41 -11.54 -9.28
C PRO A 11 2.19 -10.41 -8.58
N ASN A 12 1.96 -9.15 -8.96
CA ASN A 12 2.57 -8.00 -8.30
C ASN A 12 1.75 -7.54 -7.07
N ASP A 13 0.52 -8.06 -6.86
CA ASP A 13 -0.35 -7.72 -5.74
C ASP A 13 -0.13 -8.63 -4.52
N ILE A 14 0.80 -8.24 -3.65
CA ILE A 14 1.20 -9.06 -2.51
C ILE A 14 0.46 -8.63 -1.24
N TRP A 15 -0.34 -9.54 -0.69
CA TRP A 15 -0.97 -9.36 0.62
C TRP A 15 -0.20 -10.11 1.71
N ILE A 16 0.06 -9.41 2.81
CA ILE A 16 0.62 -9.99 4.03
C ILE A 16 -0.29 -9.67 5.19
N GLY A 17 -0.41 -10.62 6.12
CA GLY A 17 -1.20 -10.46 7.32
C GLY A 17 -0.49 -10.96 8.56
N VAL A 18 -0.69 -10.26 9.67
CA VAL A 18 -0.18 -10.67 10.98
C VAL A 18 -1.28 -11.40 11.72
N LYS A 19 -0.97 -12.59 12.26
CA LYS A 19 -1.89 -13.37 13.10
C LYS A 19 -1.54 -13.23 14.57
N ASP A 20 -2.57 -13.15 15.41
CA ASP A 20 -2.42 -13.40 16.83
C ASP A 20 -2.14 -14.89 17.04
N THR A 21 -1.00 -15.21 17.65
CA THR A 21 -0.54 -16.59 17.86
C THR A 21 -1.44 -17.38 18.80
N LYS A 22 -2.19 -16.72 19.69
CA LYS A 22 -3.10 -17.40 20.62
C LYS A 22 -4.42 -17.78 19.97
N THR A 23 -4.96 -16.91 19.11
CA THR A 23 -6.30 -17.09 18.53
C THR A 23 -6.28 -17.54 17.07
N GLY A 24 -5.13 -17.45 16.39
CA GLY A 24 -4.98 -17.72 14.97
C GLY A 24 -5.64 -16.66 14.05
N LYS A 25 -6.25 -15.62 14.62
CA LYS A 25 -6.96 -14.58 13.88
C LYS A 25 -5.98 -13.59 13.26
N PHE A 26 -6.26 -13.16 12.03
CA PHE A 26 -5.58 -12.00 11.45
C PHE A 26 -5.96 -10.73 12.21
N ILE A 27 -4.95 -9.98 12.65
CA ILE A 27 -5.10 -8.74 13.45
C ILE A 27 -4.60 -7.50 12.69
N ALA A 28 -3.87 -7.69 11.60
CA ALA A 28 -3.35 -6.64 10.75
C ALA A 28 -3.14 -7.19 9.33
N GLY A 29 -3.16 -6.28 8.36
CA GLY A 29 -2.94 -6.60 6.95
C GLY A 29 -2.24 -5.45 6.23
N SER A 30 -1.46 -5.81 5.22
CA SER A 30 -0.85 -4.86 4.30
C SER A 30 -0.88 -5.39 2.87
N ASN A 31 -0.95 -4.47 1.92
CA ASN A 31 -0.91 -4.72 0.50
C ASN A 31 0.28 -3.99 -0.12
N TRP A 32 1.17 -4.76 -0.72
CA TRP A 32 2.39 -4.31 -1.36
C TRP A 32 2.33 -4.60 -2.85
N LYS A 33 2.82 -3.66 -3.63
CA LYS A 33 2.95 -3.75 -5.08
C LYS A 33 4.42 -3.88 -5.44
N VAL A 34 4.80 -4.94 -6.14
CA VAL A 34 6.20 -5.23 -6.47
C VAL A 34 6.36 -5.25 -7.99
N TYR A 35 6.97 -4.21 -8.55
CA TYR A 35 7.17 -4.09 -9.99
C TYR A 35 8.66 -4.19 -10.33
N LEU A 36 9.08 -5.33 -10.88
CA LEU A 36 10.49 -5.60 -11.19
C LEU A 36 10.97 -5.02 -12.52
N ASN A 37 10.06 -4.91 -13.50
CA ASN A 37 10.43 -4.58 -14.88
C ASN A 37 10.18 -3.11 -15.25
N GLY A 38 9.77 -2.28 -14.29
CA GLY A 38 9.38 -0.89 -14.55
C GLY A 38 8.16 -0.72 -15.46
N ASN A 39 7.47 -1.82 -15.83
CA ASN A 39 6.16 -1.74 -16.47
C ASN A 39 5.15 -1.25 -15.44
N ILE A 40 4.96 0.06 -15.46
CA ILE A 40 4.10 0.80 -14.55
C ILE A 40 2.65 0.47 -14.91
N SER A 41 2.01 -0.48 -14.23
CA SER A 41 0.55 -0.46 -14.18
C SER A 41 0.11 0.62 -13.21
N VAL A 42 0.22 1.87 -13.66
CA VAL A 42 -0.56 2.99 -13.09
C VAL A 42 -2.05 2.75 -13.33
N SER A 43 -2.40 1.81 -14.22
CA SER A 43 -3.73 1.62 -14.74
C SER A 43 -4.61 0.75 -13.83
N GLY A 44 -5.54 1.40 -13.14
CA GLY A 44 -6.83 0.80 -12.78
C GLY A 44 -7.03 0.39 -11.32
N GLU A 45 -6.17 0.79 -10.39
CA GLU A 45 -6.40 0.50 -8.96
C GLU A 45 -7.34 1.51 -8.31
N ASP A 46 -7.07 2.81 -8.49
CA ASP A 46 -7.86 3.90 -7.92
C ASP A 46 -9.09 4.23 -8.79
N GLU A 47 -9.97 3.25 -8.98
CA GLU A 47 -11.26 3.53 -9.59
C GLU A 47 -12.14 4.31 -8.62
N ILE A 48 -12.73 5.38 -9.13
CA ILE A 48 -13.71 6.15 -8.40
C ILE A 48 -14.98 5.32 -8.24
N PRO A 49 -15.54 5.24 -7.02
CA PRO A 49 -16.80 4.57 -6.83
C PRO A 49 -17.90 5.11 -7.75
N LYS A 50 -18.55 4.21 -8.49
CA LYS A 50 -19.55 4.57 -9.52
C LYS A 50 -20.80 5.27 -8.99
N TRP A 51 -20.99 5.28 -7.66
CA TRP A 51 -22.12 5.91 -6.99
C TRP A 51 -21.84 7.34 -6.52
N LEU A 52 -20.63 7.87 -6.75
CA LEU A 52 -20.33 9.27 -6.45
C LEU A 52 -20.88 10.17 -7.55
N GLU A 53 -21.47 11.29 -7.15
CA GLU A 53 -22.06 12.29 -8.04
C GLU A 53 -21.69 13.71 -7.58
N GLY A 54 -21.90 14.70 -8.46
CA GLY A 54 -21.73 16.12 -8.14
C GLY A 54 -20.33 16.49 -7.63
N GLU A 55 -20.28 17.26 -6.54
CA GLU A 55 -19.03 17.79 -5.98
C GLU A 55 -18.10 16.69 -5.43
N GLU A 56 -18.66 15.61 -4.86
CA GLU A 56 -17.86 14.51 -4.30
C GLU A 56 -17.14 13.72 -5.40
N LEU A 57 -17.81 13.53 -6.54
CA LEU A 57 -17.19 12.94 -7.74
C LEU A 57 -16.03 13.79 -8.22
N ALA A 58 -16.25 15.09 -8.43
CA ALA A 58 -15.23 16.02 -8.91
C ALA A 58 -14.02 16.11 -7.95
N ALA A 59 -14.27 16.12 -6.63
CA ALA A 59 -13.22 16.12 -5.62
C ALA A 59 -12.40 14.81 -5.64
N SER A 60 -13.07 13.67 -5.78
CA SER A 60 -12.41 12.35 -5.87
C SER A 60 -11.58 12.21 -7.15
N GLU A 61 -12.11 12.66 -8.28
CA GLU A 61 -11.40 12.71 -9.57
C GLU A 61 -10.11 13.53 -9.49
N LYS A 62 -10.21 14.71 -8.88
CA LYS A 62 -9.04 15.58 -8.70
C LYS A 62 -7.99 14.92 -7.81
N LEU A 63 -8.39 14.39 -6.66
CA LEU A 63 -7.48 13.75 -5.71
C LEU A 63 -6.76 12.56 -6.35
N ILE A 64 -7.49 11.66 -7.01
CA ILE A 64 -6.91 10.48 -7.66
C ILE A 64 -5.97 10.90 -8.80
N ARG A 65 -6.33 11.91 -9.59
CA ARG A 65 -5.46 12.44 -10.64
C ARG A 65 -4.14 12.97 -10.08
N GLU A 66 -4.18 13.70 -8.97
CA GLU A 66 -2.98 14.21 -8.30
C GLU A 66 -2.12 13.08 -7.73
N MET A 67 -2.73 12.06 -7.13
CA MET A 67 -2.03 10.87 -6.64
C MET A 67 -1.35 10.11 -7.78
N VAL A 68 -2.08 9.81 -8.86
CA VAL A 68 -1.53 9.16 -10.06
C VAL A 68 -0.37 9.95 -10.64
N ALA A 69 -0.49 11.28 -10.77
CA ALA A 69 0.59 12.13 -11.26
C ALA A 69 1.81 12.11 -10.33
N SER A 70 1.60 12.12 -9.01
CA SER A 70 2.66 11.99 -8.01
C SER A 70 3.38 10.64 -8.12
N ARG A 71 2.64 9.53 -8.24
CA ARG A 71 3.21 8.20 -8.43
C ARG A 71 4.05 8.13 -9.71
N ALA A 72 3.52 8.60 -10.84
CA ALA A 72 4.25 8.62 -12.10
C ALA A 72 5.55 9.45 -12.04
N LYS A 73 5.54 10.57 -11.30
CA LYS A 73 6.72 11.41 -11.11
C LYS A 73 7.76 10.75 -10.21
N ASN A 74 7.32 10.13 -9.12
CA ASN A 74 8.21 9.66 -8.06
C ASN A 74 8.66 8.22 -8.25
N MET A 75 7.95 7.40 -9.03
CA MET A 75 8.18 5.96 -9.23
C MET A 75 8.52 5.62 -10.71
N PRO A 76 9.63 6.14 -11.28
CA PRO A 76 9.91 6.06 -12.71
C PRO A 76 10.44 4.71 -13.22
N GLY A 77 10.72 3.75 -12.34
CA GLY A 77 11.39 2.49 -12.68
C GLY A 77 10.85 1.30 -11.91
N PRO A 78 11.64 0.24 -11.71
CA PRO A 78 11.29 -0.84 -10.79
C PRO A 78 11.15 -0.32 -9.35
N TYR A 79 10.11 -0.76 -8.63
CA TYR A 79 9.85 -0.31 -7.26
C TYR A 79 9.04 -1.31 -6.44
N ILE A 80 9.08 -1.11 -5.12
CA ILE A 80 8.10 -1.66 -4.19
C ILE A 80 7.25 -0.51 -3.65
N TYR A 81 5.93 -0.69 -3.62
CA TYR A 81 4.99 0.32 -3.16
C TYR A 81 4.02 -0.26 -2.14
N LEU A 82 3.92 0.35 -0.95
CA LEU A 82 2.90 0.00 0.02
C LEU A 82 1.61 0.77 -0.29
N HIS A 83 0.61 0.03 -0.73
CA HIS A 83 -0.70 0.57 -1.09
C HIS A 83 -1.66 0.64 0.11
N ILE A 84 -1.67 -0.39 0.96
CA ILE A 84 -2.57 -0.45 2.12
C ILE A 84 -1.80 -0.98 3.33
N CYS A 85 -1.99 -0.37 4.51
CA CYS A 85 -1.52 -0.93 5.78
C CYS A 85 -2.51 -0.59 6.90
N PHE A 86 -3.04 -1.61 7.57
CA PHE A 86 -3.97 -1.43 8.68
C PHE A 86 -3.74 -2.43 9.81
N THR A 87 -4.16 -2.03 11.00
CA THR A 87 -4.21 -2.89 12.20
C THR A 87 -5.56 -2.69 12.86
N ASP A 88 -6.19 -3.80 13.25
CA ASP A 88 -7.42 -3.79 14.05
C ASP A 88 -7.22 -2.90 15.28
N ALA A 89 -8.20 -2.03 15.54
CA ALA A 89 -8.13 -1.03 16.59
C ALA A 89 -7.75 -1.61 17.96
N LYS A 90 -8.22 -2.82 18.30
CA LYS A 90 -7.94 -3.51 19.57
C LYS A 90 -6.48 -3.97 19.69
N TYR A 91 -5.79 -4.12 18.57
CA TYR A 91 -4.42 -4.66 18.47
C TYR A 91 -3.39 -3.60 18.05
N ARG A 92 -3.80 -2.34 17.88
CA ARG A 92 -2.88 -1.23 17.57
C ARG A 92 -1.85 -1.02 18.69
N ARG A 93 -0.73 -0.40 18.32
CA ARG A 93 0.40 -0.07 19.22
C ARG A 93 1.10 -1.28 19.86
N ARG A 94 0.97 -2.45 19.24
CA ARG A 94 1.62 -3.72 19.67
C ARG A 94 2.65 -4.24 18.66
N GLY A 95 3.08 -3.41 17.71
CA GLY A 95 4.14 -3.75 16.75
C GLY A 95 3.67 -4.37 15.43
N ALA A 96 2.40 -4.77 15.27
CA ALA A 96 1.92 -5.42 14.05
C ALA A 96 2.16 -4.61 12.75
N GLY A 97 1.93 -3.29 12.79
CA GLY A 97 2.27 -2.41 11.68
C GLY A 97 3.77 -2.45 11.34
N GLY A 98 4.64 -2.37 12.35
CA GLY A 98 6.09 -2.43 12.14
C GLY A 98 6.56 -3.75 11.54
N MET A 99 5.95 -4.88 11.91
CA MET A 99 6.27 -6.19 11.31
C MET A 99 6.00 -6.20 9.80
N MET A 100 4.89 -5.59 9.38
CA MET A 100 4.52 -5.53 7.95
C MET A 100 5.42 -4.57 7.18
N ILE A 101 5.82 -3.44 7.77
CA ILE A 101 6.77 -2.50 7.14
C ILE A 101 8.17 -3.11 7.05
N GLN A 102 8.63 -3.78 8.10
CA GLN A 102 9.93 -4.47 8.08
C GLN A 102 9.99 -5.48 6.92
N TRP A 103 8.95 -6.29 6.75
CA TRP A 103 8.90 -7.25 5.63
C TRP A 103 9.07 -6.58 4.26
N GLY A 104 8.42 -5.42 4.05
CA GLY A 104 8.52 -4.71 2.77
C GLY A 104 9.88 -4.06 2.57
N CYS A 105 10.49 -3.51 3.62
CA CYS A 105 11.86 -3.01 3.59
C CYS A 105 12.87 -4.14 3.31
N ASP A 106 12.74 -5.28 4.00
CA ASP A 106 13.61 -6.44 3.80
C ASP A 106 13.52 -6.94 2.34
N LEU A 107 12.31 -6.98 1.78
CA LEU A 107 12.10 -7.37 0.39
C LEU A 107 12.71 -6.34 -0.59
N ALA A 108 12.57 -5.04 -0.30
CA ALA A 108 13.16 -3.97 -1.10
C ALA A 108 14.69 -4.06 -1.11
N ASP A 109 15.30 -4.28 0.05
CA ASP A 109 16.74 -4.45 0.21
C ASP A 109 17.25 -5.68 -0.54
N GLN A 110 16.53 -6.81 -0.44
CA GLN A 110 16.89 -8.05 -1.15
C GLN A 110 16.83 -7.92 -2.68
N LEU A 111 15.87 -7.15 -3.18
CA LEU A 111 15.67 -6.93 -4.62
C LEU A 111 16.45 -5.73 -5.15
N PHE A 112 17.14 -4.99 -4.27
CA PHE A 112 17.82 -3.73 -4.59
C PHE A 112 16.87 -2.69 -5.24
N LEU A 113 15.64 -2.60 -4.70
CA LEU A 113 14.59 -1.73 -5.22
C LEU A 113 14.29 -0.56 -4.28
N PRO A 114 13.94 0.62 -4.81
CA PRO A 114 13.39 1.70 -4.01
C PRO A 114 11.99 1.32 -3.48
N GLY A 115 11.71 1.73 -2.25
CA GLY A 115 10.41 1.60 -1.60
C GLY A 115 9.65 2.92 -1.59
N TYR A 116 8.35 2.89 -1.86
CA TYR A 116 7.46 4.05 -1.82
C TYR A 116 6.22 3.81 -0.97
N ILE A 117 5.70 4.90 -0.40
CA ILE A 117 4.52 4.92 0.47
C ILE A 117 3.71 6.19 0.20
N GLU A 118 2.38 6.06 0.22
CA GLU A 118 1.48 7.18 0.42
C GLU A 118 0.97 7.15 1.86
N ALA A 119 1.44 8.08 2.69
CA ALA A 119 1.22 8.04 4.13
C ALA A 119 0.01 8.88 4.56
N SER A 120 -0.86 8.30 5.37
CA SER A 120 -1.75 9.10 6.23
C SER A 120 -0.94 9.80 7.32
N LYS A 121 -1.50 10.87 7.92
CA LYS A 121 -0.86 11.58 9.03
C LYS A 121 -0.54 10.63 10.20
N GLU A 122 -1.44 9.68 10.48
CA GLU A 122 -1.31 8.68 11.54
C GLU A 122 -0.23 7.65 11.23
N GLY A 123 -0.09 7.26 9.96
CA GLY A 123 0.89 6.29 9.49
C GLY A 123 2.31 6.86 9.41
N ASN A 124 2.46 8.16 9.16
CA ASN A 124 3.76 8.78 8.86
C ASN A 124 4.81 8.55 9.98
N LEU A 125 4.40 8.63 11.26
CA LEU A 125 5.29 8.36 12.39
C LEU A 125 5.83 6.92 12.43
N LEU A 126 5.09 5.95 11.89
CA LEU A 126 5.57 4.58 11.76
C LEU A 126 6.61 4.52 10.64
N TYR A 127 6.27 5.03 9.46
CA TYR A 127 7.10 4.90 8.26
C TYR A 127 8.45 5.59 8.40
N LYS A 128 8.51 6.77 9.04
CA LYS A 128 9.79 7.46 9.33
C LYS A 128 10.77 6.62 10.18
N LYS A 129 10.28 5.70 11.01
CA LYS A 129 11.14 4.79 11.78
C LYS A 129 11.83 3.73 10.92
N PHE A 130 11.30 3.48 9.73
CA PHE A 130 11.81 2.54 8.73
C PHE A 130 12.58 3.25 7.61
N GLY A 131 12.95 4.53 7.81
CA GLY A 131 13.78 5.28 6.86
C GLY A 131 13.02 5.95 5.71
N PHE A 132 11.69 5.87 5.67
CA PHE A 132 10.89 6.67 4.73
C PHE A 132 10.95 8.16 5.08
N TYR A 133 10.98 9.02 4.06
CA TYR A 133 11.03 10.47 4.20
C TYR A 133 10.14 11.16 3.16
N ASP A 134 9.88 12.46 3.37
CA ASP A 134 9.06 13.31 2.52
C ASP A 134 9.93 14.02 1.46
#